data_AF-G8M0Z1-F1
#
_entry.id   AF-G8M0Z1-F1
#
_cell.length_a   1.000
_cell.length_b   1.000
_cell.length_c   1.000
_cell.angle_alpha   90.00
_cell.angle_beta   90.00
_cell.angle_gamma   90.00
#
_symmetry.space_group_name_H-M   'P 1'
#
loop_
_entity.id
_entity.type
_entity.pdbx_description
1 polymer ?
#
loop_
_entity_poly.entity_id
_entity_poly.type
_entity_poly.pdbx_seq_one_letter_code
_entity_poly.pdbx_strand_id
1 'polypeptide(L)' 'MDKFMKQLASNLDFISYEINGGKCYITVASNLKEVTCPFCGPPSTIGILN' A
#
# COMPACT_ATOMS: atom_id res chain seq x y z
N MET A 1 9.25 -6.68 -17.21
CA MET A 1 8.72 -6.62 -15.83
C MET A 1 9.58 -5.79 -14.88
N ASP A 2 10.92 -5.86 -14.95
CA ASP A 2 11.80 -5.13 -14.02
C ASP A 2 11.59 -3.60 -13.99
N LYS A 3 11.34 -3.00 -15.16
CA LYS A 3 11.05 -1.55 -15.29
C LYS A 3 9.76 -1.10 -14.59
N PHE A 4 8.76 -1.98 -14.46
CA PHE A 4 7.51 -1.63 -13.76
C PHE A 4 7.68 -1.69 -12.24
N MET A 5 8.46 -2.65 -11.74
CA MET A 5 8.79 -2.71 -10.32
C MET A 5 9.54 -1.47 -9.85
N LYS A 6 10.39 -0.88 -10.70
CA LYS A 6 11.09 0.39 -10.42
C LYS A 6 10.18 1.63 -10.38
N GLN A 7 8.93 1.53 -10.84
CA GLN A 7 7.95 2.62 -10.79
C GLN A 7 7.00 2.52 -9.60
N LEU A 8 7.06 1.44 -8.80
CA LEU A 8 6.33 1.42 -7.54
C LEU A 8 6.86 2.52 -6.64
N ALA A 9 5.94 3.23 -5.99
CA ALA A 9 6.31 4.20 -4.98
C ALA A 9 7.09 3.48 -3.86
N SER A 10 8.12 4.14 -3.32
CA SER A 10 9.05 3.55 -2.33
C SER A 10 8.36 3.10 -1.04
N ASN A 11 7.13 3.56 -0.81
CA ASN A 11 6.29 3.17 0.31
C ASN A 11 5.48 1.88 0.08
N LEU A 12 5.67 1.20 -1.05
CA LEU A 12 4.95 0.00 -1.44
C LEU A 12 5.92 -1.15 -1.67
N ASP A 13 5.70 -2.25 -0.96
CA ASP A 13 6.38 -3.52 -1.17
C ASP A 13 5.57 -4.37 -2.14
N PHE A 14 6.23 -4.88 -3.17
CA PHE A 14 5.63 -5.77 -4.15
C PHE A 14 5.37 -7.16 -3.53
N ILE A 15 4.16 -7.71 -3.71
CA ILE A 15 3.80 -9.04 -3.22
C ILE A 15 3.72 -10.03 -4.39
N SER A 16 2.87 -9.73 -5.36
CA SER A 16 2.61 -10.63 -6.49
C SER A 16 1.99 -9.90 -7.66
N TYR A 17 1.92 -10.58 -8.79
CA TYR A 17 1.16 -10.13 -9.94
C TYR A 17 0.50 -11.31 -10.63
N GLU A 18 -0.62 -11.04 -11.29
CA GLU A 18 -1.29 -12.00 -12.15
C GLU A 18 -1.74 -11.32 -13.45
N ILE A 19 -1.75 -12.09 -14.53
CA ILE A 19 -2.20 -11.62 -15.84
C ILE A 19 -3.48 -12.38 -16.18
N ASN A 20 -4.59 -11.65 -16.29
CA ASN A 20 -5.88 -12.23 -16.62
C ASN A 20 -6.58 -11.39 -17.69
N GLY A 21 -6.97 -12.01 -18.81
CA GLY A 21 -7.65 -11.34 -19.92
C GLY A 21 -6.88 -10.14 -20.52
N GLY A 22 -5.55 -10.22 -20.57
CA GLY A 22 -4.68 -9.12 -21.04
C GLY A 22 -4.53 -7.96 -20.05
N LYS A 23 -5.09 -8.07 -18.84
CA LYS A 23 -4.89 -7.11 -17.76
C LYS A 23 -3.85 -7.65 -16.77
N CYS A 24 -2.97 -6.78 -16.31
CA CYS A 24 -2.01 -7.07 -15.26
C CYS A 24 -2.55 -6.52 -13.94
N TYR A 25 -2.74 -7.41 -12.98
CA TYR A 25 -3.10 -7.07 -11.61
C TYR A 25 -1.86 -7.20 -10.75
N ILE A 26 -1.57 -6.19 -9.94
CA ILE A 26 -0.39 -6.15 -9.08
C ILE A 26 -0.88 -6.00 -7.64
N THR A 27 -0.46 -6.92 -6.78
CA THR A 27 -0.72 -6.90 -5.35
C THR A 27 0.49 -6.31 -4.63
N VAL A 28 0.24 -5.30 -3.80
CA VAL A 28 1.28 -4.56 -3.08
C VAL A 28 0.86 -4.36 -1.62
N ALA A 29 1.83 -4.33 -0.71
CA ALA A 29 1.65 -3.92 0.68
C ALA A 29 2.21 -2.52 0.88
N SER A 30 1.54 -1.70 1.68
CA SER A 30 2.14 -0.46 2.18
C SER A 30 3.16 -0.79 3.27
N ASN A 31 4.36 -0.24 3.16
CA ASN A 31 5.42 -0.39 4.17
C ASN A 31 5.54 0.83 5.11
N LEU A 32 4.66 1.81 4.95
CA LEU A 32 4.53 2.95 5.85
C LEU A 32 4.16 2.44 7.25
N LYS A 33 5.12 2.56 8.18
CA LYS A 33 4.94 2.20 9.59
C LYS A 33 3.83 2.98 10.28
N GLU A 34 3.61 4.21 9.85
CA GLU A 34 2.52 5.08 10.32
C GLU A 34 1.85 5.76 9.13
N VAL A 35 0.53 5.61 9.06
CA VAL A 35 -0.32 6.36 8.14
C VAL A 35 -0.93 7.50 8.94
N THR A 36 -0.26 8.64 8.97
CA THR A 36 -0.90 9.88 9.42
C THR A 36 -1.78 10.37 8.27
N CYS A 37 -3.10 10.35 8.44
CA CYS A 37 -4.01 10.89 7.44
C CYS A 37 -3.79 12.42 7.39
N PRO A 38 -3.39 13.02 6.25
CA PRO A 38 -3.15 14.47 6.19
C PRO A 38 -4.45 15.29 6.38
N PHE A 39 -5.62 14.65 6.27
CA PHE A 39 -6.93 15.26 6.51
C PHE A 39 -7.48 14.99 7.91
N CYS A 40 -7.15 13.84 8.50
CA CYS A 40 -7.75 13.31 9.73
C CYS A 40 -6.81 13.40 10.94
N GLY A 41 -5.51 13.62 10.71
CA GLY A 41 -4.48 13.53 11.72
C GLY A 41 -3.99 12.08 11.95
N PRO A 42 -3.28 11.81 13.06
CA PRO A 42 -2.89 10.45 13.44
C PRO A 42 -4.12 9.54 13.53
N PRO A 43 -3.96 8.22 13.28
CA PRO A 43 -5.07 7.29 13.45
C PRO A 43 -5.63 7.47 14.86
N SER A 44 -6.92 7.76 14.96
CA SER A 44 -7.59 7.87 16.25
C SER A 44 -7.36 6.57 17.00
N THR A 45 -6.52 6.59 18.04
CA THR A 45 -6.42 5.49 18.98
C THR A 45 -7.84 5.25 19.46
N ILE A 46 -8.39 4.09 19.10
CA ILE A 46 -9.68 3.63 19.59
C ILE A 46 -9.70 3.89 21.10
N GLY A 47 -10.53 4.84 21.53
CA GLY A 47 -10.71 5.12 22.93
C GLY A 47 -11.22 3.84 23.56
N ILE A 48 -10.42 3.24 24.43
CA ILE A 48 -10.88 2.22 25.34
C ILE A 48 -11.97 2.91 26.17
N LEU A 49 -13.23 2.67 25.84
CA LEU A 49 -14.35 3.00 26.72
C LEU A 49 -14.14 2.16 27.98
N ASN A 50 -13.82 2.85 29.07
CA ASN A 50 -13.94 2.33 30.44
C ASN A 50 -15.34 1.75 30.68
#